data_AF-A0A9Y2NII0-F1
#
_entry.id   AF-A0A9Y2NII0-F1
#
_cell.length_a   1.000
_cell.length_b   1.000
_cell.length_c   1.000
_cell.angle_alpha   90.00
_cell.angle_beta   90.00
_cell.angle_gamma   90.00
#
_symmetry.space_group_name_H-M   'P 1'
#
loop_
_entity.id
_entity.type
_entity.pdbx_description
1 polymer ?
#
loop_
_entity_poly.entity_id
_entity_poly.type
_entity_poly.pdbx_seq_one_letter_code
_entity_poly.pdbx_strand_id
1 'polypeptide(L)'
;MLGAIAAGMVPWVFVLGRSLPETAQVRHWPAVWIGLDLATALGCATTARLVHHGDDRARLSASAVAALMVMDAWFDVLTAQAGAEFTQALVCAVPELALAGLCTWLALRNTERLS
;
A
#
# COMPACT_ATOMS: atom_id res chain seq x y z
N MET A 1 20.06 -12.47 7.74
CA MET A 1 18.62 -12.83 7.75
C MET A 1 17.88 -12.29 6.52
N LEU A 2 17.77 -10.97 6.32
CA LEU A 2 17.04 -10.38 5.19
C LEU A 2 17.52 -10.86 3.81
N GLY A 3 18.84 -10.98 3.60
CA GLY A 3 19.39 -11.50 2.33
C GLY A 3 18.98 -12.94 2.02
N ALA A 4 18.83 -13.79 3.05
CA ALA A 4 18.35 -15.17 2.87
C ALA A 4 16.86 -15.20 2.51
N ILE A 5 16.05 -14.33 3.12
CA ILE A 5 14.63 -14.17 2.77
C ILE A 5 14.50 -13.69 1.32
N ALA A 6 15.26 -12.67 0.92
CA ALA A 6 15.25 -12.15 -0.45
C ALA A 6 15.66 -13.24 -1.46
N ALA A 7 16.70 -14.02 -1.16
CA ALA A 7 17.12 -15.15 -2.00
C ALA A 7 16.03 -16.23 -2.11
N GLY A 8 15.32 -16.53 -1.02
CA GLY A 8 14.19 -17.48 -1.02
C GLY A 8 12.96 -16.99 -1.79
N MET A 9 12.74 -15.67 -1.88
CA MET A 9 11.62 -15.10 -2.64
C MET A 9 11.78 -15.30 -4.15
N VAL A 10 13.01 -15.32 -4.68
CA VAL A 10 13.25 -15.44 -6.13
C VAL A 10 12.70 -16.76 -6.70
N PRO A 11 13.04 -17.95 -6.14
CA PRO A 11 12.40 -19.20 -6.56
C PRO A 11 10.89 -19.20 -6.38
N TRP A 12 10.38 -18.59 -5.30
CA TRP A 12 8.95 -18.58 -5.00
C TRP A 12 8.14 -17.80 -6.05
N VAL A 13 8.61 -16.62 -6.47
CA VAL A 13 7.96 -15.83 -7.53
C VAL A 13 7.84 -16.64 -8.83
N PHE A 14 8.85 -17.43 -9.15
CA PHE A 14 8.82 -18.29 -10.33
C PHE A 14 7.84 -19.46 -10.23
N VAL A 15 7.70 -20.04 -9.04
CA VAL A 15 6.66 -21.04 -8.77
C VAL A 15 5.28 -20.40 -8.97
N LEU A 16 5.03 -19.24 -8.36
CA LEU A 16 3.76 -18.51 -8.50
C LEU A 16 3.40 -18.24 -9.96
N GLY A 17 4.35 -17.76 -10.77
CA GLY A 17 4.13 -17.47 -12.19
C GLY A 17 3.77 -18.68 -13.05
N ARG A 18 4.01 -19.91 -12.57
CA ARG A 18 3.65 -21.14 -13.29
C ARG A 18 2.46 -21.88 -12.70
N SER A 19 2.21 -21.72 -11.41
CA SER A 19 1.19 -22.48 -10.70
C SER A 19 -0.14 -21.73 -10.57
N LEU A 20 -0.12 -20.39 -10.63
CA LEU A 20 -1.34 -19.59 -10.47
C LEU A 20 -2.21 -19.67 -11.75
N PRO A 21 -3.54 -19.83 -11.60
CA PRO A 21 -4.45 -19.73 -12.72
C PRO A 21 -4.54 -18.29 -13.23
N GLU A 22 -4.82 -18.11 -14.52
CA GLU A 22 -5.00 -16.79 -15.13
C GLU A 22 -6.20 -16.02 -14.57
N THR A 23 -7.21 -16.74 -14.07
CA THR A 23 -8.41 -16.16 -13.46
C THR A 23 -8.71 -16.82 -12.13
N ALA A 24 -9.19 -16.03 -11.18
CA ALA A 24 -9.57 -16.49 -9.85
C ALA A 24 -10.92 -15.89 -9.44
N GLN A 25 -11.80 -16.73 -8.88
CA GLN A 25 -13.00 -16.25 -8.21
C GLN A 25 -12.74 -16.05 -6.72
N VAL A 26 -12.92 -14.82 -6.25
CA VAL A 26 -12.71 -14.45 -4.85
C VAL A 26 -14.04 -14.45 -4.10
N ARG A 27 -14.15 -15.25 -3.04
CA ARG A 27 -15.39 -15.44 -2.28
C ARG A 27 -15.92 -14.17 -1.60
N HIS A 28 -15.02 -13.34 -1.06
CA HIS A 28 -15.36 -12.16 -0.26
C HIS A 28 -14.84 -10.86 -0.92
N TRP A 29 -15.03 -10.74 -2.23
CA TRP A 29 -14.48 -9.64 -3.03
C TRP A 29 -14.72 -8.24 -2.42
N PRO A 30 -15.95 -7.84 -2.02
CA PRO A 30 -16.15 -6.51 -1.43
C PRO A 30 -15.45 -6.32 -0.09
N ALA A 31 -15.34 -7.38 0.72
CA ALA A 31 -14.76 -7.27 2.06
C ALA A 31 -13.24 -7.05 2.02
N VAL A 32 -12.56 -7.53 0.98
CA VAL A 32 -11.12 -7.28 0.77
C VAL A 32 -10.86 -5.79 0.60
N TRP A 33 -11.62 -5.14 -0.28
CA TRP A 33 -11.49 -3.71 -0.56
C TRP A 33 -11.92 -2.85 0.63
N ILE A 34 -13.09 -3.11 1.22
CA ILE A 34 -13.54 -2.40 2.43
C ILE A 34 -12.52 -2.54 3.56
N GLY A 35 -11.92 -3.72 3.73
CA GLY A 35 -10.90 -3.95 4.75
C GLY A 35 -9.64 -3.12 4.51
N LEU A 36 -9.17 -3.04 3.27
CA LEU A 36 -8.04 -2.21 2.86
C LEU A 36 -8.32 -0.72 3.10
N ASP A 37 -9.47 -0.23 2.63
CA ASP A 37 -9.91 1.16 2.83
C ASP A 37 -9.98 1.54 4.30
N LEU A 38 -10.57 0.67 5.13
CA LEU A 38 -10.65 0.88 6.58
C LEU A 38 -9.27 0.92 7.22
N ALA A 39 -8.36 0.01 6.84
CA ALA A 39 -7.00 0.00 7.36
C ALA A 39 -6.24 1.28 6.97
N THR A 40 -6.38 1.72 5.73
CA THR A 40 -5.82 2.98 5.22
C THR A 40 -6.38 4.18 5.98
N ALA A 41 -7.71 4.27 6.13
CA ALA A 41 -8.37 5.37 6.83
C ALA A 41 -7.92 5.47 8.31
N LEU A 42 -7.86 4.33 9.00
CA LEU A 42 -7.36 4.25 10.38
C LEU A 42 -5.87 4.61 10.47
N GLY A 43 -5.06 4.17 9.50
CA GLY A 43 -3.64 4.52 9.40
C GLY A 43 -3.42 6.02 9.19
N CYS A 44 -4.21 6.65 8.31
CA CYS A 44 -4.21 8.09 8.08
C CYS A 44 -4.63 8.86 9.33
N ALA A 45 -5.74 8.47 9.98
CA ALA A 45 -6.20 9.10 11.21
C ALA A 45 -5.17 9.00 12.34
N THR A 46 -4.54 7.82 12.48
CA THR A 46 -3.46 7.58 13.44
C THR A 46 -2.25 8.47 13.12
N THR A 47 -1.82 8.52 11.87
CA THR A 47 -0.70 9.35 11.42
C THR A 47 -0.98 10.82 11.69
N ALA A 48 -2.15 11.33 11.31
CA ALA A 48 -2.55 12.72 11.55
C ALA A 48 -2.54 13.07 13.04
N ARG A 49 -3.08 12.19 13.89
CA ARG A 49 -3.09 12.37 15.34
C ARG A 49 -1.67 12.42 15.91
N LEU A 50 -0.80 11.48 15.54
CA LEU A 50 0.59 11.43 16.04
C LEU A 50 1.39 12.65 15.57
N VAL A 51 1.23 13.06 14.30
CA VAL A 51 1.85 14.28 13.77
C VAL A 51 1.40 15.51 14.55
N HIS A 52 0.10 15.63 14.84
CA HIS A 52 -0.44 16.75 15.62
C HIS A 52 0.13 16.81 17.04
N HIS A 53 0.44 15.66 17.65
CA HIS A 53 1.06 15.58 18.97
C HIS A 53 2.60 15.65 18.94
N GLY A 54 3.22 15.76 17.76
CA GLY A 54 4.68 15.75 17.64
C GLY A 54 5.33 14.41 18.00
N ASP A 55 4.58 13.30 17.91
CA ASP A 55 5.07 11.97 18.26
C ASP A 55 5.85 11.34 17.09
N ASP A 56 7.10 10.97 17.31
CA ASP A 56 7.99 10.32 16.34
C ASP A 56 7.43 9.00 15.78
N ARG A 57 6.53 8.34 16.50
CA ARG A 57 5.85 7.11 16.04
C ARG A 57 4.97 7.36 14.82
N ALA A 58 4.64 8.61 14.49
CA ALA A 58 3.98 8.98 13.24
C ALA A 58 4.71 8.41 12.00
N ARG A 59 6.03 8.23 12.08
CA ARG A 59 6.84 7.67 10.99
C ARG A 59 6.50 6.21 10.69
N LEU A 60 6.12 5.43 11.71
CA LEU A 60 5.74 4.03 11.57
C LEU A 60 4.38 3.90 10.90
N SER A 61 3.39 4.66 11.38
CA SER A 61 2.05 4.65 10.78
C SER A 61 2.06 5.22 9.36
N ALA A 62 2.85 6.27 9.10
CA ALA A 62 3.02 6.83 7.77
C ALA A 62 3.68 5.82 6.81
N SER A 63 4.73 5.11 7.24
CA SER A 63 5.34 4.03 6.42
C SER A 63 4.32 2.94 6.07
N ALA A 64 3.46 2.56 7.02
CA ALA A 64 2.43 1.55 6.79
C ALA A 64 1.38 2.03 5.77
N VAL A 65 0.86 3.27 5.92
CA VAL A 65 -0.07 3.86 4.95
C VAL A 65 0.58 3.95 3.56
N ALA A 66 1.84 4.37 3.47
CA ALA A 66 2.54 4.45 2.19
C ALA A 66 2.60 3.10 1.47
N ALA A 67 2.93 2.03 2.20
CA ALA A 67 2.93 0.68 1.64
C ALA A 67 1.53 0.22 1.20
N LEU A 68 0.50 0.50 2.01
CA LEU A 68 -0.89 0.16 1.66
C LEU A 68 -1.33 0.87 0.37
N MET A 69 -1.07 2.17 0.23
CA MET A 69 -1.46 2.93 -0.95
C MET A 69 -0.73 2.50 -2.23
N VAL A 70 0.54 2.08 -2.14
CA VAL A 70 1.25 1.50 -3.29
C VAL A 70 0.63 0.17 -3.71
N MET A 71 0.26 -0.67 -2.73
CA MET A 71 -0.39 -1.94 -3.02
C MET A 71 -1.80 -1.76 -3.57
N ASP A 72 -2.55 -0.78 -3.08
CA ASP A 72 -3.89 -0.39 -3.54
C ASP A 72 -3.86 -0.04 -5.04
N ALA A 73 -3.04 0.95 -5.41
CA ALA A 73 -2.85 1.34 -6.81
C ALA A 73 -2.39 0.19 -7.71
N TRP A 74 -1.50 -0.67 -7.19
CA TRP A 74 -1.05 -1.86 -7.92
C TRP A 74 -2.21 -2.83 -8.18
N PHE A 75 -3.05 -3.10 -7.18
CA PHE A 75 -4.17 -4.02 -7.33
C PHE A 75 -5.28 -3.44 -8.21
N ASP A 76 -5.60 -2.16 -8.08
CA ASP A 76 -6.63 -1.50 -8.90
C ASP A 76 -6.28 -1.59 -10.38
N VAL A 77 -5.03 -1.28 -10.75
CA VAL A 77 -4.58 -1.34 -12.14
C VAL A 77 -4.56 -2.77 -12.68
N LEU A 78 -4.12 -3.76 -11.88
CA LEU A 78 -4.00 -5.15 -12.34
C LEU A 78 -5.32 -5.94 -12.33
N THR A 79 -6.32 -5.49 -11.58
CA THR A 79 -7.62 -6.18 -11.51
C THR A 79 -8.71 -5.52 -12.36
N ALA A 80 -8.44 -4.33 -12.90
CA ALA A 80 -9.37 -3.63 -13.80
C ALA A 80 -9.57 -4.35 -15.14
N GLN A 81 -10.82 -4.34 -15.64
CA GLN A 81 -11.10 -4.81 -16.99
C GLN A 81 -10.61 -3.81 -18.05
N ALA A 82 -10.37 -4.30 -19.26
CA ALA A 82 -9.95 -3.47 -20.38
C ALA A 82 -10.97 -2.35 -20.69
N GLY A 83 -10.48 -1.20 -21.14
CA GLY A 83 -11.31 -0.06 -21.57
C GLY A 83 -11.49 0.99 -20.47
N ALA A 84 -12.75 1.34 -20.18
CA ALA A 84 -13.07 2.43 -19.27
C ALA A 84 -12.64 2.15 -17.82
N GLU A 85 -12.81 0.91 -17.33
CA GLU A 85 -12.39 0.52 -15.98
C GLU A 85 -10.88 0.66 -15.79
N PHE A 86 -10.06 0.18 -16.74
CA PHE A 86 -8.61 0.37 -16.70
C PHE A 86 -8.20 1.85 -16.71
N THR A 87 -8.87 2.67 -17.53
CA THR A 87 -8.62 4.11 -17.56
C THR A 87 -8.95 4.77 -16.21
N GLN A 88 -10.06 4.36 -15.59
CA GLN A 88 -10.45 4.82 -14.26
C GLN A 88 -9.41 4.41 -13.21
N ALA A 89 -8.96 3.15 -13.22
CA ALA A 89 -7.93 2.67 -12.30
C ALA A 89 -6.62 3.46 -12.41
N LEU A 90 -6.19 3.80 -13.63
CA LEU A 90 -5.02 4.66 -13.83
C LEU A 90 -5.22 6.08 -13.28
N VAL A 91 -6.44 6.63 -13.38
CA VAL A 91 -6.77 7.95 -12.83
C VAL A 91 -6.79 7.90 -11.29
N CYS A 92 -7.32 6.84 -10.69
CA CYS A 92 -7.33 6.62 -9.23
C CYS A 92 -5.94 6.37 -8.65
N ALA A 93 -5.05 5.70 -9.40
CA ALA A 93 -3.67 5.48 -8.99
C ALA A 93 -2.89 6.78 -8.74
N VAL A 94 -3.27 7.90 -9.37
CA VAL A 94 -2.61 9.20 -9.19
C VAL A 94 -2.73 9.73 -7.75
N PRO A 95 -3.95 9.97 -7.21
CA PRO A 95 -4.10 10.39 -5.81
C PRO A 95 -3.60 9.34 -4.82
N GLU A 96 -3.71 8.04 -5.13
CA GLU A 96 -3.20 6.97 -4.26
C GLU A 96 -1.68 7.04 -4.11
N LEU A 97 -0.95 7.11 -5.21
CA LEU A 97 0.51 7.25 -5.20
C LEU A 97 0.95 8.61 -4.64
N ALA A 98 0.15 9.67 -4.81
CA ALA A 98 0.43 10.96 -4.19
C ALA A 98 0.34 10.86 -2.65
N LEU A 99 -0.68 10.18 -2.11
CA LEU A 99 -0.79 9.91 -0.68
C LEU A 99 0.37 9.02 -0.20
N ALA A 100 0.75 8.00 -0.97
CA ALA A 100 1.90 7.17 -0.67
C ALA A 100 3.20 7.98 -0.57
N GLY A 101 3.40 8.91 -1.52
CA GLY A 101 4.54 9.82 -1.54
C GLY A 101 4.55 10.77 -0.34
N LEU A 102 3.40 11.35 0.01
CA LEU A 102 3.25 12.20 1.20
C LEU A 102 3.59 11.43 2.49
N CYS A 103 3.04 10.24 2.65
CA CYS A 103 3.29 9.39 3.82
C CYS A 103 4.76 8.92 3.88
N THR A 104 5.38 8.62 2.74
CA THR A 104 6.82 8.30 2.67
C THR A 104 7.66 9.49 3.10
N TRP A 105 7.33 10.69 2.62
CA TRP A 105 8.00 11.92 3.05
C TRP A 105 7.84 12.16 4.55
N LEU A 106 6.64 11.95 5.11
CA LEU A 106 6.38 12.04 6.55
C LEU A 106 7.19 11.00 7.35
N ALA A 107 7.38 9.80 6.80
CA ALA A 107 8.16 8.75 7.45
C ALA A 107 9.68 9.04 7.44
N LEU A 108 10.16 9.73 6.40
CA LEU A 108 11.59 10.01 6.20
C LEU A 108 12.04 11.35 6.76
N ARG A 109 11.14 12.30 7.02
CA ARG A 109 11.53 13.59 7.61
C ARG A 109 12.13 13.39 9.01
N ASN A 110 13.29 13.97 9.25
CA ASN A 110 13.97 13.93 10.56
C ASN A 110 13.31 14.92 11.53
N THR A 111 12.99 14.46 12.74
CA THR A 111 12.51 15.27 13.87
C THR A 111 13.66 15.89 14.67
N GLU A 112 14.69 16.42 14.02
CA GLU A 112 15.87 16.98 14.71
C GLU A 112 15.65 18.41 15.27
N ARG A 113 14.50 18.73 15.88
CA ARG A 113 14.24 20.12 16.32
C ARG A 113 13.67 20.35 17.71
N LEU A 114 13.76 19.40 18.65
CA LEU A 114 13.39 19.66 20.05
C LEU A 114 14.21 18.83 21.06
N SER A 115 15.54 18.97 21.05
CA SER A 115 16.39 18.61 22.21
C SER A 115 17.40 19.71 22.50
#